data_AF-A0A1G1XPA8-F1
#
_entry.id   AF-A0A1G1XPA8-F1
#
_cell.length_a   1.000
_cell.length_b   1.000
_cell.length_c   1.000
_cell.angle_alpha   90.00
_cell.angle_beta   90.00
_cell.angle_gamma   90.00
#
_symmetry.space_group_name_H-M   'P 1'
#
loop_
_entity.id
_entity.type
_entity.pdbx_description
1 polymer ?
#
loop_
_entity_poly.entity_id
_entity_poly.type
_entity_poly.pdbx_seq_one_letter_code
_entity_poly.pdbx_strand_id
1 'polypeptide(L)'
;MYEKLMRVGDEVIITIPKENRDWGYNPCPDGTRATIIGFSEIHYGRLGNFGLKPGIYVNRYWVILRLKNGTEHTEFSERLSPVDKAEYERRLKEFQAKRAIAKNDDRDEEFISDLPETPFWEGDFVRVHGRSRVTSVYSEMPPERDPDVFQIIGIDYHFLDKKTECGTKYPAYKISDKISSGWNTAASEDDMELVERGPVWKFYHNEPISFSDIKEEATFHDRIGQTESIRNPKNGLYSWTKEEALEAIKKGLAHGFSMSGSIFGSSPHISVQRFRDENVGMRVAQATLKCFGLAQA
;
A
#
# COMPACT_ATOMS: atom_id res chain seq x y z
N MET A 1 4.94 -11.86 -12.51
CA MET A 1 6.15 -11.95 -13.36
C MET A 1 5.89 -11.56 -14.81
N TYR A 2 4.77 -12.01 -15.42
CA TYR A 2 4.42 -11.71 -16.81
C TYR A 2 4.27 -10.20 -17.09
N GLU A 3 3.73 -9.46 -16.12
CA GLU A 3 3.47 -8.02 -16.20
C GLU A 3 4.73 -7.17 -16.46
N LYS A 4 5.89 -7.57 -15.91
CA LYS A 4 7.15 -6.83 -16.09
C LYS A 4 7.70 -6.89 -17.52
N LEU A 5 7.21 -7.83 -18.34
CA LEU A 5 7.71 -8.08 -19.70
C LEU A 5 6.86 -7.44 -20.80
N MET A 6 5.62 -7.07 -20.46
CA MET A 6 4.68 -6.42 -21.38
C MET A 6 5.10 -4.98 -21.70
N ARG A 7 4.87 -4.55 -22.92
CA ARG A 7 5.18 -3.20 -23.43
C ARG A 7 4.02 -2.66 -24.26
N VAL A 8 3.91 -1.32 -24.32
CA VAL A 8 3.00 -0.65 -25.25
C VAL A 8 3.35 -1.07 -26.67
N GLY A 9 2.33 -1.42 -27.46
CA GLY A 9 2.46 -1.94 -28.81
C GLY A 9 2.43 -3.47 -28.92
N ASP A 10 2.63 -4.21 -27.83
CA ASP A 10 2.52 -5.67 -27.87
C ASP A 10 1.08 -6.12 -28.18
N GLU A 11 0.94 -7.18 -28.99
CA GLU A 11 -0.32 -7.88 -29.17
C GLU A 11 -0.50 -8.99 -28.13
N VAL A 12 -1.70 -9.05 -27.55
CA VAL A 12 -2.07 -10.05 -26.54
C VAL A 12 -3.40 -10.73 -26.87
N ILE A 13 -3.59 -11.92 -26.31
CA ILE A 13 -4.83 -12.69 -26.31
C ILE A 13 -5.42 -12.60 -24.91
N ILE A 14 -6.69 -12.21 -24.81
CA ILE A 14 -7.45 -12.11 -23.58
C ILE A 14 -8.13 -13.47 -23.30
N THR A 15 -7.94 -13.99 -22.10
CA THR A 15 -8.59 -15.22 -21.59
C THR A 15 -9.18 -14.94 -20.21
N ILE A 16 -10.50 -14.97 -20.10
CA ILE A 16 -11.22 -14.74 -18.85
C ILE A 16 -11.54 -16.09 -18.19
N PRO A 17 -11.09 -16.35 -16.96
CA PRO A 17 -11.40 -17.58 -16.24
C PRO A 17 -12.91 -17.80 -16.13
N LYS A 18 -13.34 -19.07 -16.21
CA LYS A 18 -14.75 -19.46 -16.11
C LYS A 18 -15.42 -18.88 -14.85
N GLU A 19 -14.76 -18.94 -13.71
CA GLU A 19 -15.28 -18.42 -12.44
C GLU A 19 -15.66 -16.93 -12.52
N ASN A 20 -14.84 -16.10 -13.17
CA ASN A 20 -15.14 -14.68 -13.36
C ASN A 20 -16.34 -14.47 -14.29
N ARG A 21 -16.47 -15.31 -15.33
CA ARG A 21 -17.63 -15.28 -16.23
C ARG A 21 -18.91 -15.69 -15.49
N ASP A 22 -18.82 -16.68 -14.61
CA ASP A 22 -19.93 -17.16 -13.78
C ASP A 22 -20.38 -16.08 -12.77
N TRP A 23 -19.48 -15.17 -12.37
CA TRP A 23 -19.80 -13.95 -11.60
C TRP A 23 -20.30 -12.77 -12.46
N GLY A 24 -20.51 -12.98 -13.75
CA GLY A 24 -21.03 -11.98 -14.69
C GLY A 24 -19.98 -11.07 -15.33
N TYR A 25 -18.69 -11.26 -15.06
CA TYR A 25 -17.62 -10.48 -15.70
C TYR A 25 -17.28 -11.07 -17.07
N ASN A 26 -17.76 -10.44 -18.14
CA ASN A 26 -17.55 -10.88 -19.51
C ASN A 26 -17.36 -9.70 -20.48
N PRO A 27 -16.22 -8.98 -20.41
CA PRO A 27 -15.98 -7.80 -21.25
C PRO A 27 -15.80 -8.14 -22.73
N CYS A 28 -15.33 -9.36 -23.04
CA CYS A 28 -15.15 -9.84 -24.40
C CYS A 28 -15.14 -11.38 -24.48
N PRO A 29 -15.36 -11.96 -25.68
CA PRO A 29 -15.16 -13.40 -25.90
C PRO A 29 -13.71 -13.84 -25.58
N ASP A 30 -13.54 -15.08 -25.12
CA ASP A 30 -12.20 -15.65 -24.95
C ASP A 30 -11.46 -15.76 -26.28
N GLY A 31 -10.15 -15.57 -26.25
CA GLY A 31 -9.32 -15.56 -27.45
C GLY A 31 -9.32 -14.21 -28.19
N THR A 32 -10.01 -13.20 -27.65
CA THR A 32 -10.01 -11.85 -28.24
C THR A 32 -8.59 -11.30 -28.27
N ARG A 33 -8.16 -10.82 -29.44
CA ARG A 33 -6.88 -10.15 -29.62
C ARG A 33 -7.01 -8.64 -29.34
N ALA A 34 -6.01 -8.10 -28.67
CA ALA A 34 -5.91 -6.68 -28.37
C ALA A 34 -4.46 -6.20 -28.44
N THR A 35 -4.27 -4.88 -28.60
CA THR A 35 -2.97 -4.22 -28.52
C THR A 35 -2.85 -3.50 -27.18
N ILE A 36 -1.72 -3.65 -26.50
CA ILE A 36 -1.42 -2.87 -25.30
C ILE A 36 -1.19 -1.41 -25.70
N ILE A 37 -1.99 -0.49 -25.16
CA ILE A 37 -1.86 0.95 -25.42
C ILE A 37 -1.36 1.72 -24.19
N GLY A 38 -1.37 1.11 -23.02
CA GLY A 38 -0.90 1.72 -21.79
C GLY A 38 -1.03 0.80 -20.58
N PHE A 39 -0.77 1.37 -19.41
CA PHE A 39 -0.93 0.73 -18.12
C PHE A 39 -1.66 1.72 -17.20
N SER A 40 -2.46 1.20 -16.28
CA SER A 40 -3.15 2.03 -15.31
C SER A 40 -2.15 2.62 -14.32
N GLU A 41 -2.60 3.62 -13.55
CA GLU A 41 -1.81 4.21 -12.47
C GLU A 41 -2.19 3.57 -11.14
N ILE A 42 -1.24 3.53 -10.20
CA ILE A 42 -1.47 3.20 -8.79
C ILE A 42 -0.87 4.31 -7.93
N HIS A 43 -1.59 4.69 -6.88
CA HIS A 43 -1.19 5.73 -5.96
C HIS A 43 -0.72 5.07 -4.66
N TYR A 44 0.52 5.33 -4.27
CA TYR A 44 1.02 5.00 -2.95
C TYR A 44 0.99 6.27 -2.11
N GLY A 45 0.06 6.31 -1.15
CA GLY A 45 -0.14 7.45 -0.24
C GLY A 45 1.04 7.66 0.71
N ARG A 46 0.92 8.63 1.61
CA ARG A 46 1.97 8.90 2.61
C ARG A 46 1.94 7.90 3.76
N LEU A 47 0.82 7.20 3.91
CA LEU A 47 0.58 6.08 4.80
C LEU A 47 0.32 4.82 3.95
N GLY A 48 0.89 3.68 4.36
CA GLY A 48 0.74 2.40 3.67
C GLY A 48 1.52 2.32 2.35
N ASN A 49 2.65 3.02 2.24
CA ASN A 49 3.49 3.04 1.03
C ASN A 49 4.43 1.82 0.89
N PHE A 50 4.45 0.92 1.88
CA PHE A 50 5.27 -0.30 1.88
C PHE A 50 6.75 -0.04 1.58
N GLY A 51 7.29 1.06 2.09
CA GLY A 51 8.69 1.45 1.92
C GLY A 51 9.00 2.23 0.63
N LEU A 52 8.00 2.41 -0.24
CA LEU A 52 8.10 3.23 -1.45
C LEU A 52 7.99 4.72 -1.10
N LYS A 53 8.59 5.56 -1.95
CA LYS A 53 8.32 7.00 -1.92
C LYS A 53 6.81 7.23 -2.15
N PRO A 54 6.13 8.11 -1.40
CA PRO A 54 4.76 8.49 -1.73
C PRO A 54 4.69 9.08 -3.15
N GLY A 55 3.77 8.61 -3.98
CA GLY A 55 3.72 9.01 -5.39
C GLY A 55 2.72 8.25 -6.24
N ILE A 56 2.70 8.61 -7.51
CA ILE A 56 1.96 7.93 -8.58
C ILE A 56 2.93 7.03 -9.33
N TYR A 57 2.53 5.78 -9.54
CA TYR A 57 3.34 4.73 -10.16
C TYR A 57 2.58 4.05 -11.29
N VAL A 58 3.32 3.45 -12.23
CA VAL A 58 2.76 2.58 -13.24
C VAL A 58 2.28 1.28 -12.59
N ASN A 59 1.01 0.95 -12.77
CA ASN A 59 0.40 -0.30 -12.34
C ASN A 59 0.42 -1.33 -13.46
N ARG A 60 1.53 -2.08 -13.58
CA ARG A 60 1.69 -3.10 -14.63
C ARG A 60 0.68 -4.25 -14.56
N TYR A 61 0.01 -4.44 -13.42
CA TYR A 61 -1.02 -5.45 -13.28
C TYR A 61 -2.32 -5.11 -14.00
N TRP A 62 -2.58 -3.82 -14.27
CA TRP A 62 -3.80 -3.37 -14.92
C TRP A 62 -3.46 -2.73 -16.26
N VAL A 63 -3.57 -3.52 -17.32
CA VAL A 63 -3.12 -3.17 -18.67
C VAL A 63 -4.26 -2.53 -19.45
N ILE A 64 -4.00 -1.39 -20.08
CA ILE A 64 -4.95 -0.70 -20.94
C ILE A 64 -4.77 -1.23 -22.37
N LEU A 65 -5.85 -1.75 -22.93
CA LEU A 65 -5.90 -2.49 -24.18
C LEU A 65 -6.79 -1.77 -25.19
N ARG A 66 -6.43 -1.84 -26.46
CA ARG A 66 -7.30 -1.50 -27.58
C ARG A 66 -7.69 -2.75 -28.35
N LEU A 67 -8.99 -3.01 -28.41
CA LEU A 67 -9.58 -4.09 -29.18
C LEU A 67 -9.58 -3.74 -30.68
N LYS A 68 -9.74 -4.76 -31.55
CA LYS A 68 -9.77 -4.56 -33.01
C LYS A 68 -10.87 -3.62 -33.50
N ASN A 69 -11.99 -3.54 -32.80
CA ASN A 69 -13.10 -2.63 -33.10
C ASN A 69 -12.83 -1.18 -32.63
N GLY A 70 -11.65 -0.90 -32.08
CA GLY A 70 -11.26 0.41 -31.55
C GLY A 70 -11.67 0.64 -30.09
N THR A 71 -12.46 -0.24 -29.47
CA THR A 71 -12.86 -0.12 -28.07
C THR A 71 -11.66 -0.26 -27.15
N GLU A 72 -11.60 0.58 -26.12
CA GLU A 72 -10.59 0.50 -25.06
C GLU A 72 -11.13 -0.28 -23.86
N HIS A 73 -10.27 -1.09 -23.25
CA HIS A 73 -10.60 -1.95 -22.11
C HIS A 73 -9.40 -2.06 -21.18
N THR A 74 -9.64 -2.11 -19.88
CA THR A 74 -8.58 -2.34 -18.88
C THR A 74 -8.73 -3.75 -18.32
N GLU A 75 -7.65 -4.53 -18.35
CA GLU A 75 -7.68 -5.93 -17.92
C GLU A 75 -6.51 -6.29 -17.00
N PHE A 76 -6.74 -7.27 -16.13
CA PHE A 76 -5.70 -7.81 -15.27
C PHE A 76 -4.66 -8.62 -16.07
N SER A 77 -3.39 -8.32 -15.88
CA SER A 77 -2.28 -8.85 -16.69
C SER A 77 -2.20 -10.39 -16.71
N GLU A 78 -2.63 -11.07 -15.64
CA GLU A 78 -2.60 -12.55 -15.59
C GLU A 78 -3.62 -13.22 -16.51
N ARG A 79 -4.57 -12.45 -17.04
CA ARG A 79 -5.56 -12.90 -18.03
C ARG A 79 -5.08 -12.68 -19.48
N LEU A 80 -3.86 -12.19 -19.66
CA LEU A 80 -3.30 -11.84 -20.96
C LEU A 80 -2.17 -12.79 -21.32
N SER A 81 -2.19 -13.28 -22.57
CA SER A 81 -1.12 -14.09 -23.15
C SER A 81 -0.49 -13.39 -24.34
N PRO A 82 0.85 -13.32 -24.46
CA PRO A 82 1.49 -12.68 -25.61
C PRO A 82 1.19 -13.44 -26.90
N VAL A 83 0.93 -12.71 -27.99
CA VAL A 83 0.83 -13.28 -29.33
C VAL A 83 2.23 -13.66 -29.85
N ASP A 84 3.21 -12.75 -29.71
CA ASP A 84 4.61 -13.03 -30.05
C ASP A 84 5.33 -13.72 -28.89
N LYS A 85 5.28 -15.06 -28.90
CA LYS A 85 5.93 -15.89 -27.88
C LYS A 85 7.46 -15.81 -27.96
N ALA A 86 8.04 -15.64 -29.14
CA ALA A 86 9.49 -15.63 -29.31
C ALA A 86 10.10 -14.37 -28.71
N GLU A 87 9.49 -13.21 -28.97
CA GLU A 87 9.90 -11.95 -28.36
C GLU A 87 9.69 -11.96 -26.84
N TYR A 88 8.58 -12.53 -26.36
CA TYR A 88 8.36 -12.72 -24.94
C TYR A 88 9.46 -13.57 -24.27
N GLU A 89 9.81 -14.71 -24.87
CA GLU A 89 10.88 -15.58 -24.37
C GLU A 89 12.25 -14.89 -24.36
N ARG A 90 12.54 -14.06 -25.36
CA ARG A 90 13.75 -13.23 -25.40
C ARG A 90 13.79 -12.27 -24.21
N ARG A 91 12.72 -11.49 -24.01
CA ARG A 91 12.61 -10.54 -22.88
C ARG A 91 12.66 -11.24 -21.52
N LEU A 92 12.06 -12.43 -21.39
CA LEU A 92 12.11 -13.22 -20.16
C LEU A 92 13.54 -13.63 -19.81
N LYS A 93 14.33 -14.10 -20.80
CA LYS A 93 15.75 -14.45 -20.59
C LYS A 93 16.56 -13.24 -20.16
N GLU A 94 16.35 -12.08 -20.79
CA GLU A 94 17.02 -10.82 -20.42
C GLU A 94 16.66 -10.38 -19.01
N PHE A 95 15.38 -10.45 -18.65
CA PHE A 95 14.90 -10.12 -17.32
C PHE A 95 15.49 -11.05 -16.25
N GLN A 96 15.52 -12.35 -16.50
CA GLN A 96 16.13 -13.33 -15.59
C GLN A 96 17.64 -13.09 -15.42
N ALA A 97 18.36 -12.77 -16.50
CA ALA A 97 19.78 -12.42 -16.45
C ALA A 97 20.04 -11.15 -15.62
N LYS A 98 19.22 -10.10 -15.80
CA LYS A 98 19.29 -8.88 -14.98
C LYS A 98 19.00 -9.15 -13.51
N ARG A 99 17.95 -9.92 -13.21
CA ARG A 99 17.54 -10.24 -11.84
C ARG A 99 18.55 -11.10 -11.09
N ALA A 100 19.34 -11.92 -11.78
CA ALA A 100 20.45 -12.65 -11.17
C ALA A 100 21.55 -11.71 -10.63
N ILE A 101 21.62 -10.48 -11.14
CA ILE A 101 22.64 -9.48 -10.79
C ILE A 101 22.07 -8.41 -9.84
N ALA A 102 20.80 -8.02 -10.04
CA ALA A 102 20.13 -7.01 -9.24
C ALA A 102 19.81 -7.51 -7.82
N LYS A 103 20.28 -6.77 -6.80
CA LYS A 103 20.01 -7.06 -5.38
C LYS A 103 18.80 -6.31 -4.81
N ASN A 104 18.26 -5.33 -5.55
CA ASN A 104 17.24 -4.42 -5.06
C ASN A 104 15.89 -4.65 -5.75
N ASP A 105 14.86 -4.06 -5.15
CA ASP A 105 13.48 -4.11 -5.63
C ASP A 105 13.26 -2.98 -6.65
N ASP A 106 13.10 -3.31 -7.93
CA ASP A 106 12.99 -2.34 -9.05
C ASP A 106 11.69 -1.48 -9.03
N ARG A 107 10.97 -1.43 -7.91
CA ARG A 107 9.67 -0.73 -7.83
C ARG A 107 9.79 0.79 -8.03
N ASP A 108 10.96 1.37 -7.75
CA ASP A 108 11.20 2.79 -8.00
C ASP A 108 11.29 3.14 -9.50
N GLU A 109 11.55 2.16 -10.39
CA GLU A 109 11.59 2.37 -11.84
C GLU A 109 10.20 2.69 -12.43
N GLU A 110 9.13 2.43 -11.69
CA GLU A 110 7.75 2.68 -12.11
C GLU A 110 7.21 4.03 -11.62
N PHE A 111 8.02 4.86 -10.96
CA PHE A 111 7.60 6.17 -10.47
C PHE A 111 7.28 7.13 -11.64
N ILE A 112 6.09 7.71 -11.61
CA ILE A 112 5.60 8.66 -12.62
C ILE A 112 5.77 10.09 -12.11
N SER A 113 5.21 10.38 -10.94
CA SER A 113 5.20 11.73 -10.37
C SER A 113 4.87 11.71 -8.88
N ASP A 114 5.10 12.83 -8.20
CA ASP A 114 4.69 13.03 -6.81
C ASP A 114 3.15 13.01 -6.68
N LEU A 115 2.65 12.76 -5.46
CA LEU A 115 1.22 12.87 -5.19
C LEU A 115 0.73 14.31 -5.42
N PRO A 116 -0.52 14.50 -5.89
CA PRO A 116 -1.08 15.84 -5.97
C PRO A 116 -1.16 16.48 -4.58
N GLU A 117 -1.07 17.81 -4.56
CA GLU A 117 -1.27 18.58 -3.33
C GLU A 117 -2.72 18.44 -2.85
N THR A 118 -2.88 18.25 -1.54
CA THR A 118 -4.18 18.11 -0.90
C THR A 118 -4.24 19.01 0.34
N PRO A 119 -5.39 19.65 0.63
CA PRO A 119 -5.54 20.48 1.82
C PRO A 119 -5.37 19.69 3.13
N PHE A 120 -5.71 18.41 3.10
CA PHE A 120 -5.59 17.48 4.22
C PHE A 120 -4.63 16.33 3.89
N TRP A 121 -3.94 15.83 4.91
CA TRP A 121 -2.97 14.74 4.81
C TRP A 121 -3.44 13.52 5.61
N GLU A 122 -2.96 12.33 5.25
CA GLU A 122 -3.15 11.15 6.09
C GLU A 122 -2.67 11.44 7.53
N GLY A 123 -3.46 11.06 8.53
CA GLY A 123 -3.21 11.31 9.95
C GLY A 123 -3.75 12.64 10.47
N ASP A 124 -4.15 13.59 9.62
CA ASP A 124 -4.77 14.86 10.06
C ASP A 124 -6.06 14.59 10.82
N PHE A 125 -6.33 15.43 11.82
CA PHE A 125 -7.59 15.47 12.55
C PHE A 125 -8.51 16.50 11.92
N VAL A 126 -9.70 16.08 11.53
CA VAL A 126 -10.68 16.88 10.80
C VAL A 126 -12.04 16.79 11.47
N ARG A 127 -12.78 17.90 11.45
CA ARG A 127 -14.20 17.94 11.78
C ARG A 127 -15.01 17.79 10.50
N VAL A 128 -16.02 16.91 10.51
CA VAL A 128 -16.89 16.70 9.33
C VAL A 128 -18.21 17.43 9.54
N HIS A 129 -18.53 18.34 8.63
CA HIS A 129 -19.71 19.19 8.65
C HIS A 129 -20.86 18.57 7.84
N GLY A 130 -22.09 18.81 8.31
CA GLY A 130 -23.30 18.33 7.66
C GLY A 130 -23.63 16.88 8.01
N ARG A 131 -24.93 16.56 8.12
CA ARG A 131 -25.44 15.19 8.39
C ARG A 131 -25.25 14.24 7.20
N SER A 132 -24.11 14.26 6.54
CA SER A 132 -23.82 13.37 5.43
C SER A 132 -23.32 12.02 5.96
N ARG A 133 -24.26 11.15 6.35
CA ARG A 133 -24.13 9.68 6.37
C ARG A 133 -22.97 9.04 7.14
N VAL A 134 -22.22 9.77 7.96
CA VAL A 134 -21.22 9.24 8.91
C VAL A 134 -21.95 8.73 10.16
N THR A 135 -22.91 7.82 10.03
CA THR A 135 -23.39 7.07 11.20
C THR A 135 -22.40 5.94 11.44
N SER A 136 -21.49 6.15 12.40
CA SER A 136 -20.84 5.03 13.07
C SER A 136 -21.91 3.98 13.37
N VAL A 137 -21.73 2.74 12.86
CA VAL A 137 -22.65 1.64 13.18
C VAL A 137 -22.53 1.24 14.66
N TYR A 138 -21.56 1.82 15.37
CA TYR A 138 -21.39 1.72 16.81
C TYR A 138 -21.95 2.99 17.47
N SER A 139 -23.12 2.86 18.08
CA SER A 139 -23.88 3.90 18.78
C SER A 139 -23.23 4.40 20.09
N GLU A 140 -21.94 4.15 20.31
CA GLU A 140 -21.25 4.53 21.54
C GLU A 140 -19.83 5.03 21.17
N MET A 141 -19.73 6.30 20.77
CA MET A 141 -18.44 6.97 20.82
C MET A 141 -18.05 7.17 22.29
N PRO A 142 -16.77 6.98 22.65
CA PRO A 142 -16.30 7.27 24.01
C PRO A 142 -16.64 8.71 24.40
N PRO A 143 -17.17 8.96 25.61
CA PRO A 143 -17.70 10.28 26.02
C PRO A 143 -16.65 11.41 26.06
N GLU A 144 -15.37 11.07 25.93
CA GLU A 144 -14.24 11.99 26.02
C GLU A 144 -13.80 12.55 24.65
N ARG A 145 -14.38 12.08 23.54
CA ARG A 145 -14.03 12.55 22.19
C ARG A 145 -15.14 13.41 21.62
N ASP A 146 -14.75 14.53 20.99
CA ASP A 146 -15.64 15.30 20.12
C ASP A 146 -16.15 14.34 19.03
N PRO A 147 -17.46 14.00 19.01
CA PRO A 147 -17.99 12.96 18.13
C PRO A 147 -17.88 13.33 16.66
N ASP A 148 -17.62 14.60 16.35
CA ASP A 148 -17.52 15.11 15.00
C ASP A 148 -16.06 15.20 14.52
N VAL A 149 -15.07 14.84 15.35
CA VAL A 149 -13.64 14.85 14.99
C VAL A 149 -13.16 13.45 14.63
N PHE A 150 -12.66 13.34 13.41
CA PHE A 150 -12.13 12.12 12.82
C PHE A 150 -10.69 12.31 12.40
N GLN A 151 -10.03 11.20 12.15
CA GLN A 151 -8.69 11.17 11.60
C GLN A 151 -8.71 10.62 10.18
N ILE A 152 -7.96 11.26 9.28
CA ILE A 152 -7.79 10.75 7.92
C ILE A 152 -6.87 9.54 7.96
N ILE A 153 -7.31 8.40 7.47
CA ILE A 153 -6.54 7.14 7.45
C ILE A 153 -6.09 6.72 6.05
N GLY A 154 -6.54 7.44 5.03
CA GLY A 154 -6.14 7.23 3.65
C GLY A 154 -6.79 8.24 2.72
N ILE A 155 -6.22 8.42 1.54
CA ILE A 155 -6.75 9.28 0.49
C ILE A 155 -6.84 8.46 -0.79
N ASP A 156 -8.03 8.39 -1.38
CA ASP A 156 -8.26 7.80 -2.69
C ASP A 156 -7.94 8.85 -3.76
N TYR A 157 -6.64 9.06 -4.01
CA TYR A 157 -6.13 10.12 -4.89
C TYR A 157 -6.78 10.15 -6.29
N HIS A 158 -7.12 8.99 -6.84
CA HIS A 158 -7.80 8.85 -8.14
C HIS A 158 -9.25 9.42 -8.15
N PHE A 159 -9.79 9.82 -7.01
CA PHE A 159 -11.10 10.46 -6.87
C PHE A 159 -11.05 11.95 -6.58
N LEU A 160 -9.88 12.56 -6.32
CA LEU A 160 -9.77 13.96 -5.90
C LEU A 160 -10.45 14.94 -6.87
N ASP A 161 -10.24 14.76 -8.18
CA ASP A 161 -10.83 15.62 -9.21
C ASP A 161 -12.17 15.11 -9.77
N LYS A 162 -12.66 13.96 -9.28
CA LYS A 162 -13.90 13.38 -9.80
C LYS A 162 -15.12 14.03 -9.18
N LYS A 163 -16.18 14.12 -9.99
CA LYS A 163 -17.50 14.59 -9.57
C LYS A 163 -18.56 13.53 -9.86
N THR A 164 -19.55 13.43 -8.98
CA THR A 164 -20.75 12.62 -9.18
C THR A 164 -21.58 13.17 -10.34
N GLU A 165 -22.60 12.43 -10.77
CA GLU A 165 -23.53 12.88 -11.80
C GLU A 165 -24.25 14.20 -11.45
N CYS A 166 -24.45 14.49 -10.16
CA CYS A 166 -25.03 15.75 -9.69
C CYS A 166 -23.98 16.86 -9.45
N GLY A 167 -22.72 16.63 -9.84
CA GLY A 167 -21.66 17.64 -9.80
C GLY A 167 -20.96 17.81 -8.45
N THR A 168 -21.33 17.04 -7.44
CA THR A 168 -20.64 17.06 -6.13
C THR A 168 -19.28 16.34 -6.22
N LYS A 169 -18.27 16.81 -5.49
CA LYS A 169 -16.97 16.12 -5.42
C LYS A 169 -17.15 14.70 -4.86
N TYR A 170 -16.36 13.76 -5.36
CA TYR A 170 -16.31 12.42 -4.78
C TYR A 170 -15.72 12.46 -3.36
N PRO A 171 -16.20 11.60 -2.44
CA PRO A 171 -15.63 11.49 -1.10
C PRO A 171 -14.29 10.76 -1.15
N ALA A 172 -13.20 11.50 -1.39
CA ALA A 172 -11.87 10.93 -1.59
C ALA A 172 -11.11 10.63 -0.28
N TYR A 173 -11.55 11.18 0.86
CA TYR A 173 -10.82 11.06 2.13
C TYR A 173 -11.42 9.97 3.00
N LYS A 174 -10.66 8.91 3.27
CA LYS A 174 -11.05 7.87 4.21
C LYS A 174 -10.79 8.35 5.63
N ILE A 175 -11.84 8.38 6.44
CA ILE A 175 -11.80 8.85 7.82
C ILE A 175 -12.19 7.74 8.79
N SER A 176 -11.65 7.82 10.01
CA SER A 176 -11.85 6.86 11.09
C SER A 176 -11.74 7.58 12.43
N ASP A 177 -12.29 6.98 13.48
CA ASP A 177 -12.10 7.44 14.86
C ASP A 177 -10.66 7.18 15.37
N LYS A 178 -9.86 6.37 14.67
CA LYS A 178 -8.45 6.07 14.99
C LYS A 178 -7.65 5.59 13.77
N ILE A 179 -6.33 5.78 13.81
CA ILE A 179 -5.35 5.29 12.81
C ILE A 179 -5.43 3.76 12.57
N SER A 180 -5.91 2.95 13.53
CA SER A 180 -5.87 1.48 13.45
C SER A 180 -7.24 0.83 13.51
N SER A 181 -7.43 -0.23 12.71
CA SER A 181 -8.57 -1.17 12.67
C SER A 181 -9.79 -0.73 13.47
N GLY A 182 -10.71 -0.06 12.79
CA GLY A 182 -11.95 0.50 13.32
C GLY A 182 -12.96 0.69 12.19
N TRP A 183 -14.12 1.24 12.53
CA TRP A 183 -15.08 1.70 11.55
C TRP A 183 -14.43 2.80 10.70
N ASN A 184 -14.61 2.74 9.38
CA ASN A 184 -14.18 3.81 8.50
C ASN A 184 -15.30 4.18 7.52
N THR A 185 -15.25 5.41 7.04
CA THR A 185 -16.10 5.91 5.97
C THR A 185 -15.29 6.84 5.08
N ALA A 186 -15.92 7.41 4.07
CA ALA A 186 -15.33 8.42 3.21
C ALA A 186 -16.05 9.77 3.35
N ALA A 187 -15.30 10.86 3.27
CA ALA A 187 -15.79 12.23 3.30
C ALA A 187 -15.29 13.03 2.09
N SER A 188 -16.09 14.01 1.67
CA SER A 188 -15.69 15.00 0.67
C SER A 188 -14.82 16.07 1.32
N GLU A 189 -13.93 16.66 0.54
CA GLU A 189 -13.12 17.80 0.96
C GLU A 189 -13.96 18.97 1.48
N ASP A 190 -15.06 19.25 0.78
CA ASP A 190 -15.93 20.41 1.05
C ASP A 190 -16.72 20.26 2.36
N ASP A 191 -16.80 19.03 2.88
CA ASP A 191 -17.49 18.70 4.12
C ASP A 191 -16.54 18.65 5.32
N MET A 192 -15.26 19.04 5.16
CA MET A 192 -14.25 18.88 6.21
C MET A 192 -13.60 20.21 6.61
N GLU A 193 -13.28 20.32 7.89
CA GLU A 193 -12.47 21.39 8.46
C GLU A 193 -11.28 20.79 9.19
N LEU A 194 -10.08 21.33 8.95
CA LEU A 194 -8.88 20.88 9.64
C LEU A 194 -8.93 21.35 11.10
N VAL A 195 -8.87 20.40 12.04
CA VAL A 195 -8.77 20.68 13.47
C VAL A 195 -7.30 20.73 13.87
N GLU A 196 -6.52 19.73 13.48
CA GLU A 196 -5.10 19.63 13.81
C GLU A 196 -4.32 18.86 12.73
N ARG A 197 -3.08 19.31 12.46
CA ARG A 197 -2.15 18.55 11.64
C ARG A 197 -1.73 17.24 12.31
N GLY A 198 -1.77 16.19 11.52
CA GLY A 198 -1.47 14.82 11.91
C GLY A 198 0.03 14.52 11.98
N PRO A 199 0.39 13.33 12.50
CA PRO A 199 1.78 12.92 12.63
C PRO A 199 2.48 12.76 11.28
N VAL A 200 1.77 12.40 10.20
CA VAL A 200 2.38 12.29 8.87
C VAL A 200 2.79 13.67 8.35
N TRP A 201 1.88 14.66 8.39
CA TRP A 201 2.21 16.03 7.99
C TRP A 201 3.39 16.56 8.81
N LYS A 202 3.35 16.38 10.14
CA LYS A 202 4.42 16.79 11.05
C LYS A 202 5.77 16.15 10.69
N PHE A 203 5.79 14.85 10.38
CA PHE A 203 7.00 14.13 9.95
C PHE A 203 7.65 14.75 8.71
N TYR A 204 6.86 14.99 7.66
CA TYR A 204 7.38 15.55 6.40
C TYR A 204 7.76 17.03 6.49
N HIS A 205 7.33 17.73 7.55
CA HIS A 205 7.63 19.14 7.80
C HIS A 205 8.63 19.36 8.94
N ASN A 206 9.26 18.29 9.45
CA ASN A 206 10.19 18.33 10.58
C ASN A 206 9.61 18.94 11.87
N GLU A 207 8.30 18.78 12.07
CA GLU A 207 7.63 19.21 13.29
C GLU A 207 7.71 18.11 14.37
N PRO A 208 7.74 18.47 15.65
CA PRO A 208 7.74 17.50 16.73
C PRO A 208 6.48 16.62 16.71
N ILE A 209 6.69 15.30 16.85
CA ILE A 209 5.61 14.32 17.00
C ILE A 209 5.69 13.73 18.39
N SER A 210 4.57 13.74 19.12
CA SER A 210 4.46 13.07 20.41
C SER A 210 3.78 11.72 20.20
N PHE A 211 4.47 10.66 20.58
CA PHE A 211 3.91 9.31 20.66
C PHE A 211 3.66 8.95 22.13
N SER A 212 2.58 8.24 22.40
CA SER A 212 2.24 7.75 23.73
C SER A 212 3.23 6.70 24.24
N ASP A 213 3.73 5.86 23.34
CA ASP A 213 4.74 4.85 23.63
C ASP A 213 5.59 4.51 22.39
N ILE A 214 6.64 3.73 22.60
CA ILE A 214 7.55 3.26 21.55
C ILE A 214 6.86 2.34 20.53
N LYS A 215 5.74 1.70 20.88
CA LYS A 215 4.99 0.83 19.97
C LYS A 215 4.18 1.66 18.98
N GLU A 216 3.59 2.76 19.42
CA GLU A 216 2.92 3.73 18.56
C GLU A 216 3.91 4.36 17.58
N GLU A 217 5.07 4.81 18.08
CA GLU A 217 6.14 5.35 17.25
C GLU A 217 6.64 4.33 16.20
N ALA A 218 6.90 3.09 16.63
CA ALA A 218 7.31 2.01 15.73
C ALA A 218 6.26 1.74 14.65
N THR A 219 4.98 1.70 15.03
CA THR A 219 3.85 1.48 14.11
C THR A 219 3.72 2.63 13.12
N PHE A 220 3.93 3.87 13.56
CA PHE A 220 3.91 5.04 12.69
C PHE A 220 5.01 4.95 11.63
N HIS A 221 6.27 4.76 12.04
CA HIS A 221 7.41 4.65 11.13
C HIS A 221 7.26 3.49 10.14
N ASP A 222 6.73 2.34 10.56
CA ASP A 222 6.43 1.22 9.67
C ASP A 222 5.41 1.61 8.59
N ARG A 223 4.33 2.27 9.00
CA ARG A 223 3.25 2.68 8.09
C ARG A 223 3.66 3.73 7.08
N ILE A 224 4.60 4.62 7.41
CA ILE A 224 5.11 5.62 6.48
C ILE A 224 6.32 5.13 5.66
N GLY A 225 6.64 3.83 5.74
CA GLY A 225 7.70 3.21 4.94
C GLY A 225 9.12 3.53 5.42
N GLN A 226 9.28 3.87 6.70
CA GLN A 226 10.58 4.08 7.33
C GLN A 226 11.14 2.79 7.95
N THR A 227 10.65 1.64 7.49
CA THR A 227 11.11 0.31 7.86
C THR A 227 11.41 -0.52 6.61
N GLU A 228 12.32 -1.47 6.76
CA GLU A 228 12.68 -2.44 5.74
C GLU A 228 12.60 -3.85 6.31
N SER A 229 11.89 -4.73 5.62
CA SER A 229 11.86 -6.15 5.98
C SER A 229 13.20 -6.80 5.67
N ILE A 230 13.73 -7.57 6.61
CA ILE A 230 15.02 -8.24 6.48
C ILE A 230 14.79 -9.71 6.12
N ARG A 231 15.49 -10.18 5.09
CA ARG A 231 15.51 -11.60 4.72
C ARG A 231 16.34 -12.37 5.73
N ASN A 232 15.84 -13.53 6.15
CA ASN A 232 16.57 -14.45 6.99
C ASN A 232 17.82 -14.95 6.25
N PRO A 233 19.04 -14.67 6.74
CA PRO A 233 20.28 -15.06 6.07
C PRO A 233 20.44 -16.57 5.88
N LYS A 234 19.73 -17.39 6.68
CA LYS A 234 19.83 -18.85 6.59
C LYS A 234 19.10 -19.45 5.39
N ASN A 235 17.98 -18.86 4.98
CA ASN A 235 17.10 -19.43 3.94
C ASN A 235 16.75 -18.43 2.82
N GLY A 236 17.13 -17.15 2.96
CA GLY A 236 16.85 -16.10 1.99
C GLY A 236 15.39 -15.65 1.92
N LEU A 237 14.53 -16.09 2.84
CA LEU A 237 13.09 -15.79 2.91
C LEU A 237 12.81 -14.69 3.94
N TYR A 238 11.68 -14.00 3.82
CA TYR A 238 11.17 -13.05 4.83
C TYR A 238 10.46 -13.74 6.00
N SER A 239 10.85 -14.98 6.32
CA SER A 239 10.22 -15.78 7.36
C SER A 239 11.25 -16.15 8.42
N TRP A 240 10.90 -15.84 9.65
CA TRP A 240 11.75 -16.03 10.83
C TRP A 240 11.02 -16.87 11.87
N THR A 241 11.74 -17.67 12.65
CA THR A 241 11.21 -18.11 13.95
C THR A 241 11.37 -16.98 14.96
N LYS A 242 10.67 -17.09 16.09
CA LYS A 242 10.78 -16.13 17.19
C LYS A 242 12.21 -16.04 17.71
N GLU A 243 12.87 -17.17 17.89
CA GLU A 243 14.25 -17.27 18.40
C GLU A 243 15.22 -16.63 17.42
N GLU A 244 15.05 -16.87 16.12
CA GLU A 244 15.88 -16.27 15.08
C GLU A 244 15.69 -14.75 15.02
N ALA A 245 14.46 -14.26 15.12
CA ALA A 245 14.15 -12.84 15.14
C ALA A 245 14.79 -12.15 16.35
N LEU A 246 14.66 -12.72 17.55
CA LEU A 246 15.25 -12.17 18.77
C LEU A 246 16.78 -12.17 18.71
N GLU A 247 17.39 -13.23 18.16
CA GLU A 247 18.84 -13.30 17.97
C GLU A 247 19.33 -12.28 16.93
N ALA A 248 18.58 -12.05 15.86
CA ALA A 248 18.89 -11.01 14.88
C ALA A 248 18.87 -9.62 15.52
N ILE A 249 17.90 -9.35 16.41
CA ILE A 249 17.82 -8.09 17.15
C ILE A 249 19.01 -7.94 18.11
N LYS A 250 19.36 -8.98 18.87
CA LYS A 250 20.53 -8.96 19.77
C LYS A 250 21.83 -8.66 19.05
N LYS A 251 21.99 -9.16 17.82
CA LYS A 251 23.17 -8.94 16.98
C LYS A 251 23.16 -7.60 16.23
N GLY A 252 22.13 -6.78 16.41
CA GLY A 252 21.97 -5.51 15.70
C GLY A 252 21.66 -5.65 14.21
N LEU A 253 21.31 -6.86 13.73
CA LEU A 253 20.89 -7.08 12.35
C LEU A 253 19.50 -6.46 12.09
N ALA A 254 18.66 -6.43 13.14
CA ALA A 254 17.31 -5.92 13.08
C ALA A 254 16.94 -5.13 14.34
N HIS A 255 15.82 -4.41 14.26
CA HIS A 255 15.36 -3.53 15.33
C HIS A 255 14.06 -4.03 15.96
N GLY A 256 13.18 -4.67 15.19
CA GLY A 256 11.93 -5.21 15.69
C GLY A 256 11.40 -6.31 14.79
N PHE A 257 10.22 -6.82 15.11
CA PHE A 257 9.49 -7.74 14.24
C PHE A 257 8.00 -7.55 14.38
N SER A 258 7.27 -7.87 13.32
CA SER A 258 5.82 -7.91 13.28
C SER A 258 5.35 -9.35 13.06
N MET A 259 4.18 -9.67 13.62
CA MET A 259 3.47 -10.92 13.35
C MET A 259 2.26 -10.59 12.50
N SER A 260 2.24 -11.06 11.27
CA SER A 260 1.00 -11.05 10.48
C SER A 260 0.17 -12.27 10.88
N GLY A 261 -1.12 -12.04 11.17
CA GLY A 261 -2.07 -13.13 11.37
C GLY A 261 -2.17 -13.97 10.10
N SER A 262 -2.14 -15.29 10.25
CA SER A 262 -2.27 -16.22 9.14
C SER A 262 -3.69 -16.26 8.63
N ILE A 263 -3.87 -16.02 7.34
CA ILE A 263 -5.10 -16.33 6.65
C ILE A 263 -5.00 -17.81 6.24
N PHE A 264 -5.94 -18.65 6.69
CA PHE A 264 -6.04 -20.09 6.36
C PHE A 264 -5.06 -21.08 7.04
N GLY A 265 -4.91 -21.03 8.37
CA GLY A 265 -4.37 -22.16 9.14
C GLY A 265 -2.85 -22.41 9.02
N SER A 266 -2.10 -21.57 8.31
CA SER A 266 -0.64 -21.52 8.41
C SER A 266 -0.21 -20.96 9.77
N SER A 267 0.96 -21.37 10.30
CA SER A 267 1.49 -20.77 11.53
C SER A 267 1.77 -19.27 11.32
N PRO A 268 1.62 -18.42 12.35
CA PRO A 268 1.88 -16.98 12.22
C PRO A 268 3.30 -16.75 11.69
N HIS A 269 3.40 -15.97 10.61
CA HIS A 269 4.68 -15.59 10.04
C HIS A 269 5.25 -14.38 10.75
N ILE A 270 6.51 -14.49 11.20
CA ILE A 270 7.28 -13.38 11.78
C ILE A 270 8.11 -12.75 10.67
N SER A 271 7.87 -11.45 10.45
CA SER A 271 8.71 -10.61 9.61
C SER A 271 9.57 -9.72 10.49
N VAL A 272 10.87 -9.77 10.29
CA VAL A 272 11.84 -8.95 11.00
C VAL A 272 12.07 -7.66 10.24
N GLN A 273 12.16 -6.54 10.96
CA GLN A 273 12.23 -5.20 10.38
C GLN A 273 13.45 -4.43 10.90
N ARG A 274 14.03 -3.61 10.02
CA ARG A 274 15.03 -2.59 10.35
C ARG A 274 14.45 -1.22 10.06
N PHE A 275 14.51 -0.33 11.03
CA PHE A 275 14.15 1.09 10.87
C PHE A 275 15.26 1.83 10.13
N ARG A 276 14.87 2.75 9.24
CA ARG A 276 15.80 3.63 8.53
C ARG A 276 16.42 4.68 9.45
N ASP A 277 15.66 5.15 10.44
CA ASP A 277 16.19 5.93 11.56
C ASP A 277 16.78 4.97 12.61
N GLU A 278 18.10 4.99 12.74
CA GLU A 278 18.83 4.12 13.66
C GLU A 278 18.49 4.41 15.14
N ASN A 279 18.24 5.67 15.51
CA ASN A 279 17.90 6.03 16.88
C ASN A 279 16.52 5.49 17.28
N VAL A 280 15.54 5.60 16.39
CA VAL A 280 14.23 4.95 16.57
C VAL A 280 14.43 3.44 16.63
N GLY A 281 15.19 2.87 15.69
CA GLY A 281 15.49 1.46 15.61
C GLY A 281 16.08 0.87 16.90
N MET A 282 17.07 1.55 17.48
CA MET A 282 17.72 1.12 18.72
C MET A 282 16.76 1.15 19.92
N ARG A 283 15.90 2.17 20.02
CA ARG A 283 14.88 2.23 21.08
C ARG A 283 13.85 1.11 20.92
N VAL A 284 13.44 0.80 19.69
CA VAL A 284 12.54 -0.32 19.40
C VAL A 284 13.20 -1.66 19.74
N ALA A 285 14.48 -1.85 19.42
CA ALA A 285 15.24 -3.06 19.76
C ALA A 285 15.30 -3.28 21.27
N GLN A 286 15.65 -2.23 22.02
CA GLN A 286 15.69 -2.27 23.49
C GLN A 286 14.32 -2.61 24.08
N ALA A 287 13.26 -1.94 23.63
CA ALA A 287 11.91 -2.21 24.09
C ALA A 287 11.48 -3.65 23.79
N THR A 288 11.78 -4.14 22.59
CA THR A 288 11.47 -5.51 22.17
C THR A 288 12.19 -6.53 23.05
N LEU A 289 13.52 -6.41 23.22
CA LEU A 289 14.29 -7.33 24.05
C LEU A 289 13.83 -7.30 25.52
N LYS A 290 13.49 -6.12 26.05
CA LYS A 290 12.94 -5.97 27.40
C LYS A 290 11.63 -6.73 27.57
N CYS A 291 10.70 -6.62 26.61
CA CYS A 291 9.42 -7.35 26.64
C CYS A 291 9.59 -8.88 26.69
N PHE A 292 10.71 -9.42 26.18
CA PHE A 292 11.02 -10.85 26.21
C PHE A 292 11.97 -11.25 27.34
N GLY A 293 12.28 -10.36 28.29
CA GLY A 293 13.20 -10.65 29.39
C GLY A 293 14.66 -10.85 28.95
N LEU A 294 15.03 -10.28 27.81
CA LEU A 294 16.35 -10.43 27.16
C LEU A 294 17.16 -9.13 27.17
N ALA A 295 16.66 -8.07 27.80
CA ALA A 295 17.46 -6.87 28.04
C ALA A 295 18.61 -7.23 29.01
N GLN A 296 19.85 -7.06 28.56
CA GLN A 296 21.00 -7.12 29.47
C GLN A 296 20.89 -5.95 30.45
N ALA A 297 21.21 -6.21 31.72
CA ALA A 297 21.42 -5.18 32.73
C ALA A 297 22.63 -4.31 32.39
#